data_AF-A0A8T9INS7-F1
#
_entry.id   AF-A0A8T9INS7-F1
#
_cell.length_a   1.000
_cell.length_b   1.000
_cell.length_c   1.000
_cell.angle_alpha   90.00
_cell.angle_beta   90.00
_cell.angle_gamma   90.00
#
_symmetry.space_group_name_H-M   'P 1'
#
loop_
_entity.id
_entity.type
_entity.pdbx_description
1 polymer ?
#
loop_
_entity_poly.entity_id
_entity_poly.type
_entity_poly.pdbx_seq_one_letter_code
_entity_poly.pdbx_strand_id
1 'polypeptide(L)'
;MFDIDMSALTGLRDAIEATNSQMMGAYNRALKRTALHMHRVSVSMILESLAVKKRKTVTKRVQKFIKKRDAGGSGELSSVKLWYGMNPFRIHELRGAMKQPRAQKQPRDPETGHFLKTKKGTRNATFIPKGAALKPTTYDDSFVAEHYGYKAIWIRKDERAGIREARVPVADLVQDEIDEYIADAIGPVFMRYFEQDLRGRVAGNVHVNGKGKRI
;
A
#
# COMPACT_ATOMS: atom_id res chain seq x y z
N MET A 1 12.93 -9.75 -4.61
CA MET A 1 14.11 -8.99 -4.18
C MET A 1 14.69 -8.36 -5.43
N PHE A 2 14.98 -7.07 -5.44
CA PHE A 2 15.53 -6.42 -6.63
C PHE A 2 17.02 -6.73 -6.70
N ASP A 3 17.44 -7.35 -7.80
CA ASP A 3 18.84 -7.64 -8.09
C ASP A 3 19.38 -6.58 -9.05
N ILE A 4 20.54 -6.04 -8.75
CA ILE A 4 21.16 -4.95 -9.51
C ILE A 4 22.36 -5.53 -10.24
N ASP A 5 22.36 -5.37 -11.56
CA ASP A 5 23.52 -5.75 -12.37
C ASP A 5 24.74 -4.91 -12.00
N MET A 6 25.67 -5.54 -11.28
CA MET A 6 26.89 -4.90 -10.84
C MET A 6 27.85 -4.60 -11.98
N SER A 7 27.80 -5.36 -13.06
CA SER A 7 28.68 -5.16 -14.22
C SER A 7 28.37 -3.83 -14.93
N ALA A 8 27.09 -3.50 -15.06
CA ALA A 8 26.64 -2.22 -15.61
C ALA A 8 27.08 -1.02 -14.74
N LEU A 9 27.04 -1.18 -13.41
CA LEU A 9 27.49 -0.12 -12.49
C LEU A 9 29.00 0.11 -12.57
N THR A 10 29.79 -0.96 -12.66
CA THR A 10 31.25 -0.85 -12.81
C THR A 10 31.63 -0.28 -14.16
N GLY A 11 30.95 -0.67 -15.25
CA GLY A 11 31.19 -0.11 -16.57
C GLY A 11 30.93 1.40 -16.60
N LEU A 12 29.84 1.86 -15.98
CA LEU A 12 29.57 3.30 -15.87
C LEU A 12 30.61 4.01 -15.01
N ARG A 13 31.02 3.42 -13.87
CA ARG A 13 32.08 3.98 -13.01
C ARG A 13 33.35 4.24 -13.81
N ASP A 14 33.79 3.24 -14.56
CA ASP A 14 35.04 3.30 -15.32
C ASP A 14 34.95 4.32 -16.47
N ALA A 15 33.81 4.36 -17.16
CA ALA A 15 33.56 5.31 -18.26
C ALA A 15 33.60 6.79 -17.82
N ILE A 16 33.31 7.10 -16.56
CA ILE A 16 33.35 8.47 -16.02
C ILE A 16 34.45 8.68 -14.97
N GLU A 17 35.41 7.75 -14.92
CA GLU A 17 36.58 7.79 -14.02
C GLU A 17 36.22 8.01 -12.54
N ALA A 18 35.07 7.49 -12.11
CA ALA A 18 34.60 7.66 -10.74
C ALA A 18 35.36 6.76 -9.76
N THR A 19 35.69 7.30 -8.59
CA THR A 19 36.26 6.50 -7.51
C THR A 19 35.25 5.50 -6.93
N ASN A 20 35.74 4.40 -6.36
CA ASN A 20 34.90 3.42 -5.65
C ASN A 20 34.05 4.06 -4.53
N SER A 21 34.61 5.05 -3.85
CA SER A 21 33.91 5.81 -2.80
C SER A 21 32.72 6.59 -3.38
N GLN A 22 32.90 7.27 -4.51
CA GLN A 22 31.83 8.00 -5.21
C GLN A 22 30.74 7.04 -5.72
N MET A 23 31.15 5.91 -6.30
CA MET A 23 30.25 4.85 -6.77
C MET A 23 29.36 4.34 -5.63
N MET A 24 29.95 3.96 -4.49
CA MET A 24 29.20 3.45 -3.34
C MET A 24 28.29 4.51 -2.72
N GLY A 25 28.71 5.78 -2.74
CA GLY A 25 27.88 6.91 -2.31
C GLY A 25 26.66 7.12 -3.21
N ALA A 26 26.87 7.08 -4.53
CA ALA A 26 25.82 7.19 -5.53
C ALA A 26 24.84 6.02 -5.44
N TYR A 27 25.35 4.79 -5.33
CA TYR A 27 24.56 3.56 -5.18
C TYR A 27 23.59 3.65 -4.00
N ASN A 28 24.11 3.95 -2.80
CA ASN A 28 23.28 4.04 -1.59
C ASN A 28 22.24 5.18 -1.66
N ARG A 29 22.57 6.29 -2.33
CA ARG A 29 21.62 7.40 -2.53
C ARG A 29 20.56 7.06 -3.57
N ALA A 30 20.96 6.43 -4.66
CA ALA A 30 20.07 5.94 -5.71
C ALA A 30 19.08 4.92 -5.15
N LEU A 31 19.54 3.92 -4.39
CA LEU A 31 18.66 2.96 -3.72
C LEU A 31 17.60 3.62 -2.85
N LYS A 32 17.99 4.59 -2.01
CA LYS A 32 17.05 5.33 -1.16
C LYS A 32 16.03 6.11 -1.99
N ARG A 33 16.46 6.74 -3.08
CA ARG A 33 15.59 7.50 -3.98
C ARG A 33 14.64 6.59 -4.74
N THR A 34 15.11 5.46 -5.25
CA THR A 34 14.29 4.43 -5.90
C THR A 34 13.27 3.88 -4.93
N ALA A 35 13.66 3.49 -3.72
CA ALA A 35 12.73 3.02 -2.69
C ALA A 35 11.64 4.06 -2.36
N LEU A 36 12.02 5.34 -2.28
CA LEU A 36 11.07 6.43 -2.06
C LEU A 36 10.15 6.65 -3.26
N HIS A 37 10.66 6.55 -4.48
CA HIS A 37 9.91 6.66 -5.71
C HIS A 37 8.88 5.52 -5.82
N MET A 38 9.32 4.27 -5.69
CA MET A 38 8.44 3.10 -5.73
C MET A 38 7.35 3.21 -4.68
N HIS A 39 7.70 3.55 -3.43
CA HIS A 39 6.69 3.79 -2.39
C HIS A 39 5.66 4.87 -2.81
N ARG A 40 6.08 5.99 -3.40
CA ARG A 40 5.17 7.06 -3.82
C ARG A 40 4.25 6.61 -4.97
N VAL A 41 4.77 5.83 -5.91
CA VAL A 41 3.98 5.31 -7.03
C VAL A 41 2.99 4.27 -6.51
N SER A 42 3.42 3.26 -5.75
CA SER A 42 2.52 2.26 -5.15
C SER A 42 1.40 2.90 -4.33
N VAL A 43 1.71 3.91 -3.50
CA VAL A 43 0.68 4.63 -2.73
C VAL A 43 -0.35 5.31 -3.65
N SER A 44 0.08 5.82 -4.81
CA SER A 44 -0.82 6.49 -5.76
C SER A 44 -1.67 5.47 -6.51
N MET A 45 -1.07 4.37 -6.97
CA MET A 45 -1.80 3.24 -7.59
C MET A 45 -2.90 2.71 -6.65
N ILE A 46 -2.59 2.44 -5.38
CA ILE A 46 -3.60 2.00 -4.39
C ILE A 46 -4.68 3.06 -4.18
N LEU A 47 -4.30 4.34 -4.12
CA LEU A 47 -5.25 5.43 -3.89
C LEU A 47 -6.27 5.51 -5.03
N GLU A 48 -5.81 5.36 -6.26
CA GLU A 48 -6.60 5.44 -7.49
C GLU A 48 -7.46 4.19 -7.68
N SER A 49 -6.86 2.99 -7.62
CA SER A 49 -7.55 1.72 -7.85
C SER A 49 -8.68 1.46 -6.84
N LEU A 50 -8.45 1.77 -5.56
CA LEU A 50 -9.42 1.56 -4.48
C LEU A 50 -10.26 2.80 -4.15
N ALA A 51 -9.96 3.95 -4.77
CA ALA A 51 -10.57 5.24 -4.45
C ALA A 51 -10.55 5.56 -2.93
N VAL A 52 -9.39 5.39 -2.27
CA VAL A 52 -9.25 5.64 -0.83
C VAL A 52 -9.42 7.13 -0.51
N LYS A 53 -10.18 7.47 0.53
CA LYS A 53 -10.45 8.87 0.91
C LYS A 53 -9.21 9.63 1.37
N LYS A 54 -8.32 8.98 2.13
CA LYS A 54 -7.17 9.61 2.79
C LYS A 54 -5.86 8.92 2.39
N ARG A 55 -4.95 9.67 1.78
CA ARG A 55 -3.60 9.17 1.40
C ARG A 55 -2.81 8.61 2.58
N LYS A 56 -2.93 9.23 3.77
CA LYS A 56 -2.25 8.79 5.00
C LYS A 56 -2.59 7.35 5.40
N THR A 57 -3.81 6.88 5.11
CA THR A 57 -4.23 5.49 5.37
C THR A 57 -3.43 4.52 4.52
N VAL A 58 -3.18 4.86 3.26
CA VAL A 58 -2.41 4.05 2.31
C VAL A 58 -0.91 4.12 2.61
N THR A 59 -0.38 5.31 2.88
CA THR A 59 1.06 5.50 3.21
C THR A 59 1.51 4.65 4.40
N LYS A 60 0.68 4.47 5.42
CA LYS A 60 1.03 3.61 6.57
C LYS A 60 1.10 2.12 6.21
N ARG A 61 0.40 1.72 5.14
CA ARG A 61 0.32 0.33 4.68
C ARG A 61 1.50 -0.01 3.78
N VAL A 62 2.01 0.92 2.98
CA VAL A 62 3.21 0.67 2.16
C VAL A 62 4.47 1.00 2.98
N GLN A 63 5.21 -0.02 3.39
CA GLN A 63 6.45 0.13 4.16
C GLN A 63 7.66 -0.19 3.29
N LYS A 64 8.68 0.65 3.37
CA LYS A 64 9.96 0.45 2.67
C LYS A 64 11.04 0.07 3.68
N PHE A 65 11.71 -1.03 3.41
CA PHE A 65 12.82 -1.53 4.20
C PHE A 65 14.10 -1.44 3.36
N ILE A 66 15.12 -0.80 3.93
CA ILE A 66 16.43 -0.67 3.30
C ILE A 66 17.42 -1.39 4.20
N LYS A 67 17.92 -2.55 3.76
CA LYS A 67 19.01 -3.25 4.43
C LYS A 67 20.30 -2.54 4.03
N LYS A 68 20.96 -1.91 4.99
CA LYS A 68 22.27 -1.29 4.78
C LYS A 68 23.34 -2.34 5.00
N ARG A 69 24.45 -2.23 4.26
CA ARG A 69 25.67 -2.99 4.56
C ARG A 69 26.28 -2.56 5.90
N ASP A 70 26.80 -3.52 6.66
CA ASP A 70 27.55 -3.25 7.89
C ASP A 70 28.93 -2.65 7.59
N ALA A 71 29.31 -1.64 8.36
CA ALA A 71 30.56 -0.90 8.22
C ALA A 71 31.74 -1.71 8.78
N GLY A 72 32.11 -2.81 8.11
CA GLY A 72 33.27 -3.61 8.50
C GLY A 72 33.41 -4.98 7.82
N GLY A 73 32.37 -5.50 7.17
CA GLY A 73 32.41 -6.83 6.55
C GLY A 73 32.54 -6.79 5.02
N SER A 74 33.16 -7.82 4.45
CA SER A 74 33.11 -8.24 3.04
C SER A 74 31.69 -8.62 2.55
N GLY A 75 30.64 -8.08 3.18
CA GLY A 75 29.25 -8.46 2.98
C GLY A 75 28.58 -7.79 1.77
N GLU A 76 27.42 -8.38 1.44
CA GLU A 76 26.48 -7.99 0.38
C GLU A 76 26.22 -6.47 0.32
N LEU A 77 25.93 -5.99 -0.91
CA LEU A 77 25.53 -4.60 -1.13
C LEU A 77 24.24 -4.27 -0.40
N SER A 78 24.03 -2.97 -0.12
CA SER A 78 22.75 -2.52 0.42
C SER A 78 21.61 -2.95 -0.51
N SER A 79 20.50 -3.41 0.06
CA SER A 79 19.34 -3.89 -0.69
C SER A 79 18.06 -3.21 -0.20
N VAL A 80 17.04 -3.23 -1.06
CA VAL A 80 15.73 -2.64 -0.78
C VAL A 80 14.67 -3.71 -0.87
N LYS A 81 13.78 -3.74 0.13
CA LYS A 81 12.55 -4.52 0.16
C LYS A 81 11.38 -3.58 0.35
N LEU A 82 10.37 -3.68 -0.52
CA LEU A 82 9.09 -3.01 -0.32
C LEU A 82 8.11 -4.02 0.29
N TRP A 83 7.31 -3.58 1.25
CA TRP A 83 6.32 -4.38 1.95
C TRP A 83 4.97 -3.70 1.88
N TYR A 84 3.96 -4.44 1.43
CA TYR A 84 2.59 -3.94 1.35
C TYR A 84 1.77 -4.51 2.50
N GLY A 85 1.19 -3.62 3.29
CA GLY A 85 0.25 -3.93 4.35
C GLY A 85 -1.11 -4.26 3.76
N MET A 86 -1.28 -5.51 3.33
CA MET A 86 -2.46 -6.02 2.62
C MET A 86 -3.68 -6.29 3.50
N ASN A 87 -3.78 -5.60 4.63
CA ASN A 87 -4.95 -5.73 5.50
C ASN A 87 -6.21 -5.21 4.78
N PRO A 88 -7.37 -5.86 4.96
CA PRO A 88 -8.63 -5.34 4.43
C PRO A 88 -8.87 -3.87 4.83
N PHE A 89 -9.40 -3.07 3.91
CA PHE A 89 -9.77 -1.68 4.16
C PHE A 89 -11.10 -1.62 4.89
N ARG A 90 -11.23 -0.63 5.78
CA ARG A 90 -12.50 -0.31 6.40
C ARG A 90 -13.38 0.45 5.42
N ILE A 91 -14.68 0.20 5.40
CA ILE A 91 -15.59 0.83 4.42
C ILE A 91 -15.57 2.35 4.51
N HIS A 92 -15.49 2.91 5.71
CA HIS A 92 -15.45 4.37 5.86
C HIS A 92 -14.19 4.99 5.26
N GLU A 93 -13.10 4.23 5.07
CA GLU A 93 -11.85 4.69 4.46
C GLU A 93 -11.96 4.79 2.93
N LEU A 94 -12.93 4.11 2.32
CA LEU A 94 -13.11 4.01 0.88
C LEU A 94 -14.20 4.96 0.38
N ARG A 95 -14.06 5.47 -0.84
CA ARG A 95 -15.13 6.23 -1.52
C ARG A 95 -16.13 5.24 -2.12
N GLY A 96 -17.42 5.54 -1.94
CA GLY A 96 -18.52 4.68 -2.40
C GLY A 96 -19.85 5.09 -1.81
N ALA A 97 -20.91 4.45 -2.27
CA ALA A 97 -22.24 4.54 -1.69
C ALA A 97 -22.50 3.34 -0.76
N MET A 98 -23.20 3.58 0.34
CA MET A 98 -23.67 2.53 1.24
C MET A 98 -25.18 2.44 1.11
N LYS A 99 -25.69 1.32 0.61
CA LYS A 99 -27.11 1.05 0.49
C LYS A 99 -27.58 0.24 1.67
N GLN A 100 -28.54 0.80 2.39
CA GLN A 100 -29.25 0.06 3.42
C GLN A 100 -30.33 -0.79 2.75
N PRO A 101 -30.51 -2.06 3.16
CA PRO A 101 -31.63 -2.86 2.69
C PRO A 101 -32.94 -2.22 3.13
N ARG A 102 -34.00 -2.44 2.34
CA ARG A 102 -35.34 -1.98 2.69
C ARG A 102 -35.75 -2.54 4.06
N ALA A 103 -36.52 -1.76 4.81
CA ALA A 103 -37.09 -2.24 6.06
C ALA A 103 -37.95 -3.48 5.77
N GLN A 104 -37.65 -4.58 6.45
CA GLN A 104 -38.50 -5.77 6.40
C GLN A 104 -39.85 -5.41 7.03
N LYS A 105 -40.96 -5.68 6.34
CA LYS A 105 -42.28 -5.57 6.94
C LYS A 105 -42.34 -6.55 8.11
N GLN A 106 -42.79 -6.08 9.28
CA GLN A 106 -43.03 -6.97 10.41
C GLN A 106 -44.11 -7.98 10.01
N PRO A 107 -43.81 -9.29 10.05
CA PRO A 107 -44.80 -10.29 9.75
C PRO A 107 -45.90 -10.23 10.83
N ARG A 108 -47.15 -10.48 10.42
CA ARG A 108 -48.28 -10.64 11.33
C ARG A 108 -48.68 -12.11 11.35
N ASP A 109 -49.13 -12.55 12.51
CA ASP A 109 -49.77 -13.84 12.68
C ASP A 109 -51.07 -13.86 11.86
N PRO A 110 -51.26 -14.82 10.93
CA PRO A 110 -52.46 -14.93 10.11
C PRO A 110 -53.74 -15.17 10.91
N GLU A 111 -53.66 -15.84 12.07
CA GLU A 111 -54.84 -16.22 12.86
C GLU A 111 -55.22 -15.13 13.87
N THR A 112 -54.23 -14.60 14.58
CA THR A 112 -54.48 -13.63 15.67
C THR A 112 -54.34 -12.18 15.22
N GLY A 113 -53.73 -11.91 14.06
CA GLY A 113 -53.42 -10.56 13.57
C GLY A 113 -52.32 -9.84 14.34
N HIS A 114 -51.79 -10.45 15.41
CA HIS A 114 -50.72 -9.87 16.22
C HIS A 114 -49.39 -9.81 15.44
N PHE A 115 -48.55 -8.83 15.77
CA PHE A 115 -47.22 -8.74 15.16
C PHE A 115 -46.32 -9.85 15.70
N LEU A 116 -45.74 -10.63 14.77
CA LEU A 116 -44.69 -11.58 15.09
C LEU A 116 -43.39 -10.83 15.37
N LYS A 117 -42.59 -11.36 16.30
CA LYS A 117 -41.25 -10.83 16.54
C LYS A 117 -40.43 -10.97 15.26
N THR A 118 -40.06 -9.84 14.66
CA THR A 118 -39.07 -9.82 13.58
C THR A 118 -37.80 -10.52 14.06
N LYS A 119 -37.26 -11.44 13.24
CA LYS A 119 -35.93 -11.99 13.51
C LYS A 119 -34.97 -10.80 13.66
N LYS A 120 -34.22 -10.79 14.78
CA LYS A 120 -33.13 -9.83 14.94
C LYS A 120 -32.08 -10.19 13.90
N GLY A 121 -31.76 -9.22 13.06
CA GLY A 121 -30.75 -9.39 12.03
C GLY A 121 -31.29 -9.93 10.71
N THR A 122 -30.49 -9.75 9.65
CA THR A 122 -30.82 -9.82 8.21
C THR A 122 -31.22 -8.49 7.56
N ARG A 123 -30.59 -7.41 8.01
CA ARG A 123 -30.31 -6.32 7.09
C ARG A 123 -29.03 -6.73 6.35
N ASN A 124 -29.04 -6.79 5.02
CA ASN A 124 -27.87 -7.07 4.19
C ASN A 124 -27.45 -5.77 3.48
N ALA A 125 -26.68 -4.92 4.17
CA ALA A 125 -26.21 -3.68 3.60
C ALA A 125 -25.17 -3.94 2.52
N THR A 126 -25.26 -3.16 1.45
CA THR A 126 -24.38 -3.27 0.29
C THR A 126 -23.49 -2.04 0.19
N PHE A 127 -22.19 -2.26 0.06
CA PHE A 127 -21.25 -1.23 -0.33
C PHE A 127 -21.10 -1.24 -1.85
N ILE A 128 -21.26 -0.07 -2.47
CA ILE A 128 -21.02 0.16 -3.89
C ILE A 128 -19.78 1.06 -3.98
N PRO A 129 -18.60 0.50 -4.27
CA PRO A 129 -17.36 1.26 -4.33
C PRO A 129 -17.33 2.22 -5.52
N LYS A 130 -16.54 3.29 -5.41
CA LYS A 130 -16.15 4.13 -6.57
C LYS A 130 -14.85 3.68 -7.22
N GLY A 131 -14.01 2.92 -6.52
CA GLY A 131 -12.76 2.39 -7.05
C GLY A 131 -13.04 1.29 -8.06
N ALA A 132 -12.45 1.39 -9.26
CA ALA A 132 -12.71 0.48 -10.37
C ALA A 132 -12.28 -0.96 -10.08
N ALA A 133 -11.25 -1.15 -9.23
CA ALA A 133 -10.78 -2.48 -8.84
C ALA A 133 -11.76 -3.21 -7.90
N LEU A 134 -12.69 -2.49 -7.25
CA LEU A 134 -13.58 -3.05 -6.25
C LEU A 134 -14.96 -3.36 -6.84
N LYS A 135 -15.52 -4.51 -6.45
CA LYS A 135 -16.88 -4.90 -6.82
C LYS A 135 -17.87 -4.53 -5.70
N PRO A 136 -19.16 -4.27 -6.03
CA PRO A 136 -20.18 -4.14 -5.01
C PRO A 136 -20.21 -5.37 -4.10
N THR A 137 -20.27 -5.16 -2.78
CA THR A 137 -20.23 -6.23 -1.79
C THR A 137 -21.36 -6.08 -0.81
N THR A 138 -22.12 -7.15 -0.61
CA THR A 138 -23.18 -7.22 0.38
C THR A 138 -22.67 -7.97 1.60
N TYR A 139 -22.98 -7.46 2.79
CA TYR A 139 -22.57 -8.05 4.05
C TYR A 139 -23.77 -8.60 4.79
N ASP A 140 -23.68 -9.85 5.23
CA ASP A 140 -24.74 -10.46 6.03
C ASP A 140 -24.84 -9.84 7.42
N ASP A 141 -26.07 -9.81 7.92
CA ASP A 141 -26.45 -9.23 9.22
C ASP A 141 -25.81 -7.86 9.53
N SER A 142 -25.91 -6.98 8.53
CA SER A 142 -25.29 -5.67 8.51
C SER A 142 -26.26 -4.51 8.26
N PHE A 143 -25.92 -3.34 8.75
CA PHE A 143 -26.73 -2.15 8.57
C PHE A 143 -25.86 -0.91 8.38
N VAL A 144 -26.42 0.11 7.74
CA VAL A 144 -25.75 1.40 7.60
C VAL A 144 -26.10 2.24 8.82
N ALA A 145 -25.10 2.76 9.52
CA ALA A 145 -25.29 3.67 10.64
C ALA A 145 -24.06 4.54 10.85
N GLU A 146 -24.25 5.63 11.58
CA GLU A 146 -23.15 6.43 12.12
C GLU A 146 -22.79 5.94 13.52
N HIS A 147 -21.55 5.51 13.69
CA HIS A 147 -20.97 5.18 14.99
C HIS A 147 -19.53 5.68 15.04
N TYR A 148 -19.05 6.03 16.23
CA TYR A 148 -17.70 6.56 16.44
C TYR A 148 -17.36 7.78 15.54
N GLY A 149 -18.37 8.59 15.19
CA GLY A 149 -18.21 9.82 14.39
C GLY A 149 -18.05 9.59 12.89
N TYR A 150 -18.38 8.40 12.36
CA TYR A 150 -18.41 8.16 10.92
C TYR A 150 -19.51 7.18 10.50
N LYS A 151 -20.07 7.42 9.32
CA LYS A 151 -21.03 6.54 8.67
C LYS A 151 -20.30 5.37 8.00
N ALA A 152 -20.72 4.15 8.32
CA ALA A 152 -20.18 2.91 7.77
C ALA A 152 -21.26 1.82 7.67
N ILE A 153 -20.88 0.67 7.13
CA ILE A 153 -21.63 -0.58 7.27
C ILE A 153 -21.13 -1.31 8.51
N TRP A 154 -22.05 -1.64 9.41
CA TRP A 154 -21.80 -2.32 10.67
C TRP A 154 -22.39 -3.70 10.63
N ILE A 155 -21.60 -4.71 10.98
CA ILE A 155 -22.01 -6.11 11.10
C ILE A 155 -22.23 -6.39 12.59
N ARG A 156 -23.36 -7.00 12.93
CA ARG A 156 -23.65 -7.41 14.32
C ARG A 156 -22.78 -8.61 14.70
N LYS A 157 -22.43 -8.71 15.98
CA LYS A 157 -21.74 -9.87 16.57
C LYS A 157 -22.72 -10.65 17.43
N ASP A 158 -22.66 -11.98 17.35
CA ASP A 158 -23.61 -12.88 18.01
C ASP A 158 -23.52 -12.84 19.54
N GLU A 159 -22.33 -12.64 20.12
CA GLU A 159 -22.15 -13.04 21.52
C GLU A 159 -22.48 -11.96 22.57
N ARG A 160 -22.45 -10.64 22.27
CA ARG A 160 -22.71 -9.59 23.30
C ARG A 160 -23.17 -8.24 22.73
N ALA A 161 -24.15 -8.23 21.82
CA ALA A 161 -24.65 -6.99 21.19
C ALA A 161 -23.54 -6.09 20.58
N GLY A 162 -22.40 -6.67 20.26
CA GLY A 162 -21.27 -5.95 19.67
C GLY A 162 -21.51 -5.66 18.20
N ILE A 163 -20.88 -4.61 17.71
CA ILE A 163 -20.83 -4.31 16.28
C ILE A 163 -19.37 -4.26 15.82
N ARG A 164 -19.13 -4.60 14.56
CA ARG A 164 -17.84 -4.37 13.89
C ARG A 164 -18.08 -3.70 12.55
N GLU A 165 -17.15 -2.85 12.16
CA GLU A 165 -17.19 -2.31 10.81
C GLU A 165 -16.93 -3.42 9.78
N ALA A 166 -17.71 -3.42 8.71
CA ALA A 166 -17.45 -4.25 7.55
C ALA A 166 -16.17 -3.81 6.83
N ARG A 167 -15.51 -4.77 6.18
CA ARG A 167 -14.20 -4.57 5.54
C ARG A 167 -14.20 -5.13 4.12
N VAL A 168 -13.40 -4.51 3.27
CA VAL A 168 -13.21 -4.91 1.87
C VAL A 168 -11.82 -5.53 1.73
N PRO A 169 -11.70 -6.80 1.29
CA PRO A 169 -10.41 -7.40 0.96
C PRO A 169 -9.86 -6.76 -0.32
N VAL A 170 -8.54 -6.51 -0.35
CA VAL A 170 -7.90 -5.76 -1.45
C VAL A 170 -6.54 -6.33 -1.88
N ALA A 171 -6.09 -7.41 -1.23
CA ALA A 171 -4.74 -7.96 -1.42
C ALA A 171 -4.52 -8.33 -2.89
N ASP A 172 -5.34 -9.26 -3.39
CA ASP A 172 -5.20 -9.83 -4.72
C ASP A 172 -5.48 -8.82 -5.85
N LEU A 173 -6.20 -7.72 -5.56
CA LEU A 173 -6.65 -6.78 -6.58
C LEU A 173 -5.61 -5.72 -6.95
N VAL A 174 -4.69 -5.43 -6.02
CA VAL A 174 -3.78 -4.28 -6.15
C VAL A 174 -2.32 -4.73 -6.09
N GLN A 175 -2.06 -5.91 -5.54
CA GLN A 175 -0.70 -6.42 -5.45
C GLN A 175 -0.12 -6.71 -6.83
N ASP A 176 -0.84 -7.45 -7.68
CA ASP A 176 -0.34 -7.87 -9.00
C ASP A 176 0.03 -6.67 -9.87
N GLU A 177 -0.85 -5.66 -9.94
CA GLU A 177 -0.61 -4.43 -10.73
C GLU A 177 0.62 -3.66 -10.22
N ILE A 178 0.81 -3.58 -8.90
CA ILE A 178 1.96 -2.90 -8.31
C ILE A 178 3.25 -3.68 -8.53
N ASP A 179 3.21 -5.00 -8.38
CA ASP A 179 4.38 -5.86 -8.52
C ASP A 179 4.85 -5.89 -9.98
N GLU A 180 3.93 -5.92 -10.96
CA GLU A 180 4.21 -5.79 -12.39
C GLU A 180 4.88 -4.44 -12.71
N TYR A 181 4.25 -3.32 -12.32
CA TYR A 181 4.82 -1.99 -12.54
C TYR A 181 6.22 -1.86 -11.93
N ILE A 182 6.42 -2.38 -10.72
CA ILE A 182 7.71 -2.27 -10.04
C ILE A 182 8.77 -3.11 -10.72
N ALA A 183 8.45 -4.33 -11.15
CA ALA A 183 9.39 -5.20 -11.85
C ALA A 183 9.99 -4.47 -13.07
N ASP A 184 9.14 -3.77 -13.84
CA ASP A 184 9.56 -3.05 -15.04
C ASP A 184 10.27 -1.73 -14.74
N ALA A 185 9.76 -0.97 -13.76
CA ALA A 185 10.23 0.40 -13.52
C ALA A 185 11.46 0.48 -12.60
N ILE A 186 11.69 -0.49 -11.72
CA ILE A 186 12.68 -0.38 -10.64
C ILE A 186 14.11 -0.24 -11.15
N GLY A 187 14.50 -1.02 -12.16
CA GLY A 187 15.82 -0.97 -12.80
C GLY A 187 16.10 0.38 -13.45
N PRO A 188 15.27 0.81 -14.42
CA PRO A 188 15.44 2.10 -15.10
C PRO A 188 15.43 3.30 -14.13
N VAL A 189 14.52 3.31 -13.15
CA VAL A 189 14.45 4.41 -12.15
C VAL A 189 15.70 4.44 -11.28
N PHE A 190 16.20 3.26 -10.88
CA PHE A 190 17.46 3.17 -10.14
C PHE A 190 18.65 3.68 -10.95
N MET A 191 18.82 3.20 -12.18
CA MET A 191 19.93 3.60 -13.04
C MET A 191 19.96 5.12 -13.29
N ARG A 192 18.79 5.72 -13.55
CA ARG A 192 18.68 7.17 -13.70
C ARG A 192 19.16 7.94 -12.46
N TYR A 193 18.74 7.53 -11.27
CA TYR A 193 19.20 8.19 -10.03
C TYR A 193 20.66 7.93 -9.72
N PHE A 194 21.17 6.75 -10.06
CA PHE A 194 22.57 6.37 -9.89
C PHE A 194 23.48 7.21 -10.76
N GLU A 195 23.24 7.24 -12.07
CA GLU A 195 24.03 7.99 -13.04
C GLU A 195 24.05 9.49 -12.71
N GLN A 196 22.89 10.07 -12.42
CA GLN A 196 22.78 11.48 -12.06
C GLN A 196 23.58 11.81 -10.79
N ASP A 197 23.51 10.98 -9.75
CA ASP A 197 24.24 11.22 -8.51
C ASP A 197 25.75 10.99 -8.67
N LEU A 198 26.14 9.98 -9.45
CA LEU A 198 27.54 9.64 -9.69
C LEU A 198 28.24 10.76 -10.47
N ARG A 199 27.66 11.23 -11.57
CA ARG A 199 28.17 12.38 -12.32
C ARG A 199 28.31 13.63 -11.45
N GLY A 200 27.30 13.92 -10.63
CA GLY A 200 27.35 15.05 -9.70
C GLY A 200 28.47 14.93 -8.67
N ARG A 201 28.78 13.72 -8.21
CA ARG A 201 29.90 13.48 -7.28
C ARG A 201 31.26 13.59 -7.94
N VAL A 202 31.41 13.14 -9.18
CA VAL A 202 32.63 13.30 -9.96
C VAL A 202 32.89 14.79 -10.21
N ALA A 203 31.90 15.51 -10.74
CA ALA A 203 32.00 16.94 -11.01
C ALA A 203 32.31 17.77 -9.75
N GLY A 204 31.78 17.38 -8.60
CA GLY A 204 32.02 18.05 -7.32
C GLY A 204 33.15 17.45 -6.48
N ASN A 205 33.89 16.47 -6.99
CA ASN A 205 34.91 15.69 -6.28
C ASN A 205 34.47 15.22 -4.86
N VAL A 206 33.26 14.70 -4.73
CA VAL A 206 32.63 14.36 -3.43
C VAL A 206 32.85 12.89 -3.06
N HIS A 207 33.73 12.63 -2.12
CA HIS A 207 33.95 11.29 -1.56
C HIS A 207 33.09 11.03 -0.32
N VAL A 208 32.77 9.76 -0.06
CA VAL A 208 32.07 9.32 1.15
C VAL A 208 32.69 8.07 1.76
N ASN A 209 32.67 7.96 3.09
CA ASN A 209 33.10 6.75 3.79
C ASN A 209 32.04 5.64 3.70
N GLY A 210 32.38 4.45 4.20
CA GLY A 210 31.45 3.30 4.24
C GLY A 210 30.14 3.56 5.04
N LYS A 211 30.07 4.63 5.84
CA LYS A 211 28.86 5.07 6.56
C LYS A 211 28.08 6.16 5.81
N GLY A 212 28.55 6.60 4.64
CA GLY A 212 27.93 7.63 3.81
C GLY A 212 28.17 9.08 4.26
N LYS A 213 29.13 9.33 5.16
CA LYS A 213 29.57 10.70 5.51
C LYS A 213 30.65 11.17 4.53
N ARG A 214 30.65 12.46 4.20
CA ARG A 214 31.70 13.07 3.36
C ARG A 214 33.07 12.92 4.03
N ILE A 215 34.09 12.70 3.22
CA ILE A 215 35.51 12.71 3.60
C ILE A 215 36.18 13.76 2.74
#